data_AF-A0A969B560-F1
#
_entry.id   AF-A0A969B560-F1
#
_cell.length_a   1.000
_cell.length_b   1.000
_cell.length_c   1.000
_cell.angle_alpha   90.00
_cell.angle_beta   90.00
_cell.angle_gamma   90.00
#
_symmetry.space_group_name_H-M   'P 1'
#
loop_
_entity.id
_entity.type
_entity.pdbx_description
1 polymer ?
#
loop_
_entity_poly.entity_id
_entity_poly.type
_entity_poly.pdbx_seq_one_letter_code
_entity_poly.pdbx_strand_id
1 'polypeptide(L)'
;MAYVCELAPGHQIYLENQSSKTTRVIVSTSSPGQQQQASTSLATGVWLEAPQAYRTPTGAMFQLETRQGSFWIQVQAGQVSLSQQASSLGDRVPLPLQQVADLPNSPDLLEPTEPLQPMQPLQPLQPLQPLQPLQPMPPMPPLTMGNMQISPGSMEMRMGSMGLSMNAAQNPAADPSPNNPPPRSPAAEPQPPATEPQPPAARRFCRQCGTAVDPEDRFCGSCGQALK
;
A
#
# COMPACT_ATOMS: atom_id res chain seq x y z
N MET A 1 10.07 -17.63 17.80
CA MET A 1 9.48 -17.40 19.15
C MET A 1 8.80 -16.04 19.12
N ALA A 2 7.55 -15.95 19.55
CA ALA A 2 6.79 -14.71 19.50
C ALA A 2 6.24 -14.30 20.88
N TYR A 3 6.19 -13.01 21.14
CA TYR A 3 5.66 -12.41 22.36
C TYR A 3 4.76 -11.24 22.01
N VAL A 4 3.74 -11.00 22.81
CA VAL A 4 2.86 -9.84 22.73
C VAL A 4 2.91 -9.06 24.03
N CYS A 5 2.86 -7.74 23.89
CA CYS A 5 2.75 -6.79 24.97
C CYS A 5 1.58 -5.84 24.67
N GLU A 6 0.71 -5.62 25.64
CA GLU A 6 -0.39 -4.65 25.53
C GLU A 6 0.01 -3.32 26.18
N LEU A 7 0.08 -2.26 25.37
CA LEU A 7 0.42 -0.91 25.84
C LEU A 7 -0.83 -0.13 26.27
N ALA A 8 -1.98 -0.39 25.68
CA ALA A 8 -3.27 0.16 26.08
C ALA A 8 -4.37 -0.75 25.51
N PRO A 9 -5.63 -0.65 25.98
CA PRO A 9 -6.73 -1.36 25.38
C PRO A 9 -6.78 -1.15 23.87
N GLY A 10 -6.61 -2.23 23.10
CA GLY A 10 -6.57 -2.18 21.65
C GLY A 10 -5.25 -1.70 21.03
N HIS A 11 -4.18 -1.51 21.80
CA HIS A 11 -2.83 -1.20 21.30
C HIS A 11 -1.85 -2.28 21.75
N GLN A 12 -1.53 -3.17 20.82
CA GLN A 12 -0.69 -4.34 21.05
C GLN A 12 0.59 -4.24 20.24
N ILE A 13 1.70 -4.71 20.83
CA ILE A 13 3.00 -4.79 20.19
C ILE A 13 3.45 -6.24 20.25
N TYR A 14 3.72 -6.81 19.09
CA TYR A 14 4.22 -8.17 18.96
C TYR A 14 5.70 -8.14 18.59
N LEU A 15 6.48 -9.03 19.19
CA LEU A 15 7.88 -9.25 18.89
C LEU A 15 8.06 -10.71 18.48
N GLU A 16 8.65 -10.94 17.31
CA GLU A 16 8.93 -12.26 16.79
C GLU A 16 10.38 -12.39 16.37
N ASN A 17 11.05 -13.46 16.77
CA ASN A 17 12.31 -13.85 16.15
C ASN A 17 12.03 -14.84 15.00
N GLN A 18 12.09 -14.35 13.74
CA GLN A 18 11.69 -15.09 12.54
C GLN A 18 12.74 -16.08 12.05
N SER A 19 14.00 -15.66 11.99
CA SER A 19 15.06 -16.39 11.29
C SER A 19 16.33 -16.50 12.13
N SER A 20 16.19 -16.44 13.47
CA SER A 20 17.28 -16.46 14.46
C SER A 20 18.25 -15.26 14.35
N LYS A 21 17.96 -14.28 13.48
CA LYS A 21 18.78 -13.08 13.27
C LYS A 21 17.93 -11.81 13.19
N THR A 22 16.69 -11.95 12.75
CA THR A 22 15.78 -10.84 12.51
C THR A 22 14.65 -10.88 13.53
N THR A 23 14.50 -9.78 14.26
CA THR A 23 13.33 -9.49 15.09
C THR A 23 12.30 -8.73 14.26
N ARG A 24 11.11 -9.29 14.11
CA ARG A 24 9.94 -8.56 13.63
C ARG A 24 9.24 -7.89 14.80
N VAL A 25 8.87 -6.63 14.62
CA VAL A 25 8.02 -5.88 15.54
C VAL A 25 6.73 -5.56 14.81
N ILE A 26 5.58 -5.96 15.33
CA ILE A 26 4.27 -5.62 14.77
C ILE A 26 3.54 -4.73 15.76
N VAL A 27 3.18 -3.54 15.35
CA VAL A 27 2.33 -2.63 16.12
C VAL A 27 0.92 -2.75 15.58
N SER A 28 -0.02 -3.12 16.43
CA SER A 28 -1.44 -3.28 16.10
C SER A 28 -2.27 -2.31 16.94
N THR A 29 -3.04 -1.46 16.28
CA THR A 29 -3.98 -0.53 16.90
C THR A 29 -5.39 -0.82 16.41
N SER A 30 -6.33 -1.03 17.34
CA SER A 30 -7.74 -1.29 17.06
C SER A 30 -8.61 -0.20 17.65
N SER A 31 -9.50 0.34 16.83
CA SER A 31 -10.55 1.28 17.21
C SER A 31 -11.89 0.79 16.63
N PRO A 32 -13.05 1.29 17.11
CA PRO A 32 -14.34 0.84 16.60
C PRO A 32 -14.42 0.96 15.06
N GLY A 33 -14.54 -0.19 14.39
CA GLY A 33 -14.64 -0.25 12.92
C GLY A 33 -13.32 -0.14 12.14
N GLN A 34 -12.16 0.03 12.80
CA GLN A 34 -10.85 0.09 12.13
C GLN A 34 -9.75 -0.60 12.93
N GLN A 35 -9.04 -1.53 12.28
CA GLN A 35 -7.81 -2.14 12.78
C GLN A 35 -6.66 -1.77 11.84
N GLN A 36 -5.60 -1.21 12.39
CA GLN A 36 -4.40 -0.85 11.65
C GLN A 36 -3.22 -1.65 12.21
N GLN A 37 -2.38 -2.15 11.30
CA GLN A 37 -1.19 -2.91 11.65
C GLN A 37 -0.01 -2.41 10.85
N ALA A 38 1.13 -2.25 11.50
CA ALA A 38 2.41 -1.93 10.89
C ALA A 38 3.45 -2.95 11.37
N SER A 39 4.32 -3.42 10.49
CA SER A 39 5.41 -4.33 10.83
C SER A 39 6.76 -3.76 10.45
N THR A 40 7.77 -3.96 11.30
CA THR A 40 9.15 -3.55 11.06
C THR A 40 10.09 -4.70 11.39
N SER A 41 11.05 -4.98 10.51
CA SER A 41 12.06 -6.01 10.71
C SER A 41 13.40 -5.38 11.10
N LEU A 42 14.04 -5.93 12.12
CA LEU A 42 15.26 -5.42 12.75
C LEU A 42 16.30 -6.52 12.88
N ALA A 43 17.55 -6.24 12.47
CA ALA A 43 18.66 -7.19 12.63
C ALA A 43 19.22 -7.12 14.06
N THR A 44 18.79 -8.05 14.92
CA THR A 44 19.17 -8.08 16.35
C THR A 44 19.98 -9.33 16.74
N GLY A 45 19.93 -10.39 15.92
CA GLY A 45 20.53 -11.69 16.25
C GLY A 45 19.58 -12.66 16.97
N VAL A 46 20.15 -13.76 17.44
CA VAL A 46 19.45 -14.81 18.21
C VAL A 46 19.19 -14.32 19.62
N TRP A 47 17.96 -14.39 20.09
CA TRP A 47 17.65 -14.08 21.50
C TRP A 47 18.18 -15.20 22.40
N LEU A 48 18.88 -14.83 23.47
CA LEU A 48 19.39 -15.77 24.47
C LEU A 48 18.34 -16.09 25.54
N GLU A 49 17.44 -15.14 25.79
CA GLU A 49 16.36 -15.23 26.77
C GLU A 49 15.09 -14.55 26.25
N ALA A 50 14.00 -14.63 27.02
CA ALA A 50 12.78 -13.91 26.69
C ALA A 50 13.04 -12.39 26.72
N PRO A 51 12.45 -11.63 25.77
CA PRO A 51 12.56 -10.18 25.79
C PRO A 51 12.01 -9.61 27.10
N GLN A 52 12.50 -8.44 27.51
CA GLN A 52 11.93 -7.69 28.62
C GLN A 52 11.23 -6.46 28.07
N ALA A 53 9.98 -6.19 28.50
CA ALA A 53 9.20 -5.03 28.06
C ALA A 53 9.08 -4.01 29.17
N TYR A 54 9.14 -2.74 28.78
CA TYR A 54 9.02 -1.59 29.65
C TYR A 54 8.07 -0.58 29.01
N ARG A 55 7.14 -0.06 29.79
CA ARG A 55 6.38 1.16 29.45
C ARG A 55 7.28 2.36 29.65
N THR A 56 7.26 3.28 28.70
CA THR A 56 7.86 4.61 28.82
C THR A 56 6.76 5.68 28.71
N PRO A 57 7.02 6.94 29.07
CA PRO A 57 6.05 8.03 28.90
C PRO A 57 5.60 8.25 27.44
N THR A 58 6.45 7.89 26.47
CA THR A 58 6.20 8.10 25.03
C THR A 58 5.81 6.83 24.27
N GLY A 59 5.80 5.66 24.93
CA GLY A 59 5.44 4.40 24.29
C GLY A 59 5.91 3.15 25.04
N ALA A 60 6.58 2.24 24.32
CA ALA A 60 7.14 1.00 24.86
C ALA A 60 8.61 0.86 24.49
N MET A 61 9.34 0.11 25.31
CA MET A 61 10.73 -0.23 25.08
C MET A 61 10.98 -1.68 25.42
N PHE A 62 11.75 -2.36 24.58
CA PHE A 62 12.07 -3.78 24.72
C PHE A 62 13.58 -3.97 24.79
N GLN A 63 14.02 -4.75 25.77
CA GLN A 63 15.40 -5.19 25.88
C GLN A 63 15.50 -6.61 25.33
N LEU A 64 16.47 -6.81 24.44
CA LEU A 64 16.81 -8.09 23.85
C LEU A 64 18.25 -8.42 24.23
N GLU A 65 18.46 -9.50 24.97
CA GLU A 65 19.80 -10.06 25.15
C GLU A 65 20.09 -11.05 24.03
N THR A 66 21.14 -10.78 23.25
CA THR A 66 21.53 -11.60 22.10
C THR A 66 23.00 -11.97 22.19
N ARG A 67 23.44 -12.91 21.35
CA ARG A 67 24.87 -13.29 21.26
C ARG A 67 25.81 -12.13 20.89
N GLN A 68 25.27 -11.08 20.28
CA GLN A 68 26.04 -9.93 19.81
C GLN A 68 26.05 -8.78 20.83
N GLY A 69 25.26 -8.91 21.91
CA GLY A 69 25.09 -7.89 22.94
C GLY A 69 23.62 -7.56 23.18
N SER A 70 23.39 -6.57 24.03
CA SER A 70 22.06 -6.10 24.37
C SER A 70 21.54 -5.11 23.32
N PHE A 71 20.37 -5.39 22.77
CA PHE A 71 19.65 -4.48 21.87
C PHE A 71 18.42 -3.90 22.57
N TRP A 72 18.14 -2.65 22.25
CA TRP A 72 17.01 -1.89 22.74
C TRP A 72 16.12 -1.50 21.57
N ILE A 73 14.88 -1.97 21.57
CA ILE A 73 13.86 -1.58 20.60
C ILE A 73 12.95 -0.57 21.28
N GLN A 74 12.74 0.59 20.67
CA GLN A 74 11.76 1.57 21.15
C GLN A 74 10.61 1.67 20.16
N VAL A 75 9.40 1.73 20.69
CA VAL A 75 8.17 1.94 19.94
C VAL A 75 7.51 3.20 20.45
N GLN A 76 7.54 4.27 19.66
CA GLN A 76 6.99 5.59 20.03
C GLN A 76 6.07 6.06 18.92
N ALA A 77 4.80 6.36 19.25
CA ALA A 77 3.78 6.77 18.28
C ALA A 77 3.69 5.85 17.02
N GLY A 78 3.88 4.54 17.20
CA GLY A 78 3.88 3.55 16.11
C GLY A 78 5.18 3.46 15.30
N GLN A 79 6.16 4.33 15.54
CA GLN A 79 7.49 4.23 14.95
C GLN A 79 8.36 3.27 15.78
N VAL A 80 9.11 2.41 15.09
CA VAL A 80 10.01 1.42 15.71
C VAL A 80 11.45 1.84 15.44
N SER A 81 12.26 1.95 16.49
CA SER A 81 13.70 2.23 16.39
C SER A 81 14.52 1.18 17.14
N LEU A 82 15.72 0.90 16.63
CA LEU A 82 16.68 -0.04 17.21
C LEU A 82 17.92 0.72 17.69
N SER A 83 18.39 0.41 18.88
CA SER A 83 19.62 0.94 19.48
C SER A 83 20.38 -0.17 20.20
N GLN A 84 21.70 -0.04 20.33
CA GLN A 84 22.52 -0.91 21.21
C GLN A 84 22.72 -0.29 22.61
N GLN A 85 22.24 0.94 22.80
CA GLN A 85 22.35 1.68 24.04
C GLN A 85 20.96 1.93 24.61
N ALA A 86 20.83 1.70 25.92
CA ALA A 86 19.67 2.12 26.68
C ALA A 86 19.62 3.66 26.71
N SER A 87 18.79 4.28 25.87
CA SER A 87 18.51 5.71 26.01
C SER A 87 17.89 5.96 27.39
N SER A 88 18.35 7.00 28.10
CA SER A 88 17.81 7.44 29.39
C SER A 88 16.44 8.11 29.23
N LEU A 89 15.48 7.41 28.65
CA LEU A 89 14.12 7.89 28.43
C LEU A 89 13.25 7.61 29.66
N GLY A 90 13.52 8.34 30.75
CA GLY A 90 12.62 8.48 31.91
C GLY A 90 12.31 7.19 32.70
N ASP A 91 11.18 7.23 33.41
CA ASP A 91 10.63 6.11 34.19
C ASP A 91 10.30 4.92 33.28
N ARG A 92 10.83 3.76 33.65
CA ARG A 92 10.62 2.48 32.97
C ARG A 92 9.78 1.60 33.88
N VAL A 93 8.52 1.41 33.54
CA VAL A 93 7.64 0.51 34.31
C VAL A 93 7.60 -0.84 33.59
N PRO A 94 7.95 -1.97 34.24
CA PRO A 94 7.91 -3.27 33.59
C PRO A 94 6.50 -3.59 33.07
N LEU A 95 6.42 -4.07 31.83
CA LEU A 95 5.17 -4.53 31.21
C LEU A 95 5.20 -6.06 31.09
N PRO A 96 4.05 -6.73 31.33
CA PRO A 96 3.97 -8.17 31.12
C PRO A 96 4.09 -8.48 29.62
N LEU A 97 4.97 -9.42 29.30
CA LEU A 97 5.05 -10.05 28.00
C LEU A 97 4.37 -11.41 28.07
N GLN A 98 3.44 -11.65 27.15
CA GLN A 98 2.81 -12.95 26.99
C GLN A 98 3.39 -13.63 25.77
N GLN A 99 3.91 -14.85 25.93
CA GLN A 99 4.37 -15.65 24.80
C GLN A 99 3.16 -16.10 23.98
N VAL A 100 3.23 -15.95 22.66
CA VAL A 100 2.18 -16.36 21.72
C VAL A 100 2.75 -17.32 20.69
N ALA A 101 1.92 -18.27 20.24
CA ALA A 101 2.30 -19.24 19.22
C ALA A 101 2.23 -18.62 17.81
N ASP A 102 1.20 -17.81 17.58
CA ASP A 102 0.89 -17.22 16.28
C ASP A 102 0.81 -15.69 16.41
N LEU A 103 1.37 -14.99 15.42
CA LEU A 103 1.18 -13.55 15.30
C LEU A 103 -0.10 -13.25 14.53
N PRO A 104 -0.74 -12.09 14.76
CA PRO A 104 -1.81 -11.67 13.89
C PRO A 104 -1.23 -11.59 12.47
N ASN A 105 -1.80 -12.38 11.56
CA ASN A 105 -1.42 -12.37 10.15
C ASN A 105 -1.50 -10.92 9.65
N SER A 106 -0.36 -10.23 9.59
CA SER A 106 -0.21 -9.18 8.61
C SER A 106 -0.39 -9.91 7.27
N PRO A 107 -1.29 -9.48 6.38
CA PRO A 107 -1.11 -9.85 4.98
C PRO A 107 0.31 -9.40 4.67
N ASP A 108 1.14 -10.39 4.39
CA ASP A 108 2.47 -10.23 3.88
C ASP A 108 2.32 -9.27 2.68
N LEU A 109 2.58 -7.98 2.90
CA LEU A 109 2.90 -7.07 1.82
C LEU A 109 4.22 -7.60 1.32
N LEU A 110 4.13 -8.59 0.42
CA LEU A 110 5.17 -9.14 -0.41
C LEU A 110 6.53 -9.03 0.29
N GLU A 111 6.98 -10.06 1.00
CA GLU A 111 8.42 -10.26 1.26
C GLU A 111 9.15 -9.71 0.03
N PRO A 112 9.95 -8.63 0.16
CA PRO A 112 10.64 -8.10 -1.00
C PRO A 112 11.46 -9.28 -1.50
N THR A 113 11.04 -9.85 -2.65
CA THR A 113 11.83 -10.83 -3.39
C THR A 113 13.23 -10.27 -3.33
N GLU A 114 14.15 -11.02 -2.70
CA GLU A 114 15.56 -10.64 -2.64
C GLU A 114 15.92 -10.07 -4.01
N PRO A 115 16.58 -8.90 -4.08
CA PRO A 115 16.87 -8.28 -5.37
C PRO A 115 17.49 -9.39 -6.22
N LEU A 116 16.77 -9.76 -7.29
CA LEU A 116 17.19 -10.83 -8.18
C LEU A 116 18.66 -10.53 -8.47
N GLN A 117 19.55 -11.41 -8.02
CA GLN A 117 20.98 -11.21 -8.23
C GLN A 117 21.14 -10.87 -9.70
N PRO A 118 21.94 -9.83 -10.05
CA PRO A 118 22.11 -9.45 -11.44
C PRO A 118 22.46 -10.72 -12.20
N MET A 119 21.58 -11.11 -13.13
CA MET A 119 21.83 -12.30 -13.94
C MET A 119 23.21 -12.12 -14.53
N GLN A 120 24.09 -13.10 -14.29
CA GLN A 120 25.41 -13.07 -14.92
C GLN A 120 25.19 -12.89 -16.43
N PRO A 121 26.02 -12.07 -17.10
CA PRO A 121 25.89 -11.90 -18.54
C PRO A 121 25.96 -13.28 -19.18
N LEU A 122 24.87 -13.66 -19.84
CA LEU A 122 24.83 -14.86 -20.66
C LEU A 122 26.00 -14.78 -21.63
N GLN A 123 26.82 -15.82 -21.65
CA GLN A 123 27.88 -15.95 -22.66
C GLN A 123 27.24 -15.79 -24.04
N PRO A 124 27.92 -15.16 -25.01
CA PRO A 124 27.39 -15.02 -26.35
C PRO A 124 27.08 -16.41 -26.90
N LEU A 125 25.78 -16.69 -27.08
CA LEU A 125 25.32 -17.88 -27.78
C LEU A 125 25.95 -17.87 -29.17
N GLN A 126 26.62 -18.96 -29.51
CA GLN A 126 27.11 -19.16 -30.87
C GLN A 126 25.93 -19.02 -31.85
N PRO A 127 26.15 -18.48 -33.06
CA PRO A 127 25.09 -18.33 -34.03
C PRO A 127 24.47 -19.70 -34.31
N LEU A 128 23.22 -19.87 -33.89
CA LEU A 128 22.42 -21.01 -34.25
C LEU A 128 22.29 -21.03 -35.77
N GLN A 129 22.52 -22.20 -36.35
CA GLN A 129 22.26 -22.43 -37.77
C GLN A 129 20.80 -22.07 -38.07
N PRO A 130 20.50 -21.54 -39.26
CA PRO A 130 19.14 -21.16 -39.61
C PRO A 130 18.22 -22.38 -39.48
N LEU A 131 17.29 -22.28 -38.53
CA LEU A 131 16.21 -23.24 -38.40
C LEU A 131 15.40 -23.20 -39.69
N GLN A 132 15.11 -24.38 -40.23
CA GLN A 132 14.20 -24.51 -41.36
C GLN A 132 12.85 -23.89 -41.00
N PRO A 133 12.14 -23.27 -41.96
CA PRO A 133 10.86 -22.66 -41.70
C PRO A 133 9.92 -23.69 -41.08
N LEU A 134 9.53 -23.45 -39.83
CA LEU A 134 8.52 -24.24 -39.16
C LEU A 134 7.23 -24.13 -39.96
N GLN A 135 6.60 -25.28 -40.21
CA GLN A 135 5.29 -25.30 -40.82
C GLN A 135 4.30 -24.54 -39.92
N PRO A 136 3.30 -23.85 -40.50
CA PRO A 136 2.28 -23.18 -39.72
C PRO A 136 1.66 -24.16 -38.72
N MET A 137 1.68 -23.80 -37.44
CA MET A 137 0.99 -24.62 -36.45
C MET A 137 -0.51 -24.64 -36.78
N PRO A 138 -1.17 -25.81 -36.64
CA PRO A 138 -2.61 -25.88 -36.75
C PRO A 138 -3.26 -24.98 -35.69
N PRO A 139 -4.45 -24.41 -35.98
CA PRO A 139 -5.16 -23.58 -35.02
C PRO A 139 -5.40 -24.36 -33.73
N MET A 140 -5.06 -23.75 -32.60
CA MET A 140 -5.29 -24.37 -31.29
C MET A 140 -6.80 -24.58 -31.10
N PRO A 141 -7.21 -25.75 -30.55
CA PRO A 141 -8.60 -25.95 -30.17
C PRO A 141 -9.00 -24.98 -29.05
N PRO A 142 -10.30 -24.62 -28.95
CA PRO A 142 -10.77 -23.68 -27.95
C PRO A 142 -10.52 -24.21 -26.54
N LEU A 143 -9.81 -23.40 -25.74
CA LEU A 143 -9.60 -23.67 -24.33
C LEU A 143 -10.92 -23.50 -23.59
N THR A 144 -11.44 -24.59 -23.05
CA THR A 144 -12.63 -24.59 -22.19
C THR A 144 -12.16 -24.60 -20.74
N MET A 145 -12.33 -23.49 -20.03
CA MET A 145 -12.24 -23.48 -18.56
C MET A 145 -13.66 -23.57 -18.01
N GLY A 146 -14.18 -24.79 -17.94
CA GLY A 146 -15.54 -25.07 -17.49
C GLY A 146 -16.60 -24.44 -18.42
N ASN A 147 -17.50 -23.66 -17.83
CA ASN A 147 -18.64 -23.00 -18.46
C ASN A 147 -18.33 -21.62 -19.09
N MET A 148 -17.06 -21.22 -19.15
CA MET A 148 -16.60 -20.05 -19.91
C MET A 148 -16.13 -20.48 -21.30
N GLN A 149 -16.83 -19.99 -22.34
CA GLN A 149 -16.52 -20.25 -23.74
C GLN A 149 -16.10 -18.94 -24.43
N ILE A 150 -14.87 -18.91 -24.96
CA ILE A 150 -14.32 -17.79 -25.73
C ILE A 150 -14.29 -18.20 -27.20
N SER A 151 -15.08 -17.52 -28.03
CA SER A 151 -15.12 -17.74 -29.48
C SER A 151 -14.08 -16.85 -30.18
N PRO A 152 -13.17 -17.40 -31.01
CA PRO A 152 -12.07 -16.62 -31.59
C PRO A 152 -12.47 -15.65 -32.73
N GLY A 153 -13.77 -15.40 -32.95
CA GLY A 153 -14.27 -14.54 -34.03
C GLY A 153 -15.16 -13.37 -33.58
N SER A 154 -15.60 -13.38 -32.34
CA SER A 154 -16.34 -12.29 -31.70
C SER A 154 -15.90 -12.33 -30.25
N MET A 155 -15.30 -11.25 -29.75
CA MET A 155 -14.76 -11.14 -28.39
C MET A 155 -15.92 -11.14 -27.38
N GLU A 156 -16.64 -12.26 -27.30
CA GLU A 156 -17.93 -12.44 -26.64
C GLU A 156 -17.73 -13.41 -25.48
N MET A 157 -17.88 -12.88 -24.27
CA MET A 157 -17.70 -13.64 -23.04
C MET A 157 -19.09 -14.05 -22.55
N ARG A 158 -19.38 -15.35 -22.59
CA ARG A 158 -20.65 -15.91 -22.09
C ARG A 158 -20.44 -16.50 -20.70
N MET A 159 -20.98 -15.87 -19.66
CA MET A 159 -21.06 -16.44 -18.31
C MET A 159 -22.49 -16.93 -18.06
N GLY A 160 -22.76 -18.20 -18.37
CA GLY A 160 -24.09 -18.80 -18.16
C GLY A 160 -25.19 -18.04 -18.91
N SER A 161 -26.19 -17.52 -18.18
CA SER A 161 -27.35 -16.81 -18.74
C SER A 161 -27.17 -15.30 -18.95
N MET A 162 -26.00 -14.71 -18.65
CA MET A 162 -25.71 -13.30 -18.92
C MET A 162 -24.54 -13.19 -19.91
N GLY A 163 -24.86 -12.80 -21.15
CA GLY A 163 -23.88 -12.50 -22.20
C GLY A 163 -23.70 -10.99 -22.37
N LEU A 164 -22.46 -10.54 -22.48
CA LEU A 164 -22.12 -9.17 -22.85
C LEU A 164 -21.52 -9.19 -24.27
N SER A 165 -22.28 -8.65 -25.24
CA SER A 165 -21.82 -8.42 -26.61
C SER A 165 -21.58 -6.92 -26.81
N MET A 166 -20.35 -6.52 -27.15
CA MET A 166 -20.05 -5.17 -27.62
C MET A 166 -19.85 -5.21 -29.14
N ASN A 167 -20.93 -5.09 -29.90
CA ASN A 167 -20.86 -4.84 -31.34
C ASN A 167 -21.24 -3.38 -31.62
N ALA A 168 -20.22 -2.50 -31.59
CA ALA A 168 -20.33 -1.17 -32.18
C ALA A 168 -19.93 -1.26 -33.66
N ALA A 169 -20.84 -1.77 -34.49
CA ALA A 169 -20.85 -1.53 -35.93
C ALA A 169 -21.94 -0.47 -36.18
N GLN A 170 -21.54 0.74 -36.55
CA GLN A 170 -21.55 1.24 -37.92
C GLN A 170 -22.97 1.41 -38.50
N ASN A 171 -23.30 2.66 -38.82
CA ASN A 171 -24.22 2.96 -39.90
C ASN A 171 -23.58 4.04 -40.80
N PRO A 172 -23.29 3.75 -42.07
CA PRO A 172 -22.90 4.75 -43.07
C PRO A 172 -24.06 5.10 -44.05
N ALA A 173 -23.94 6.28 -44.65
CA ALA A 173 -24.40 6.73 -45.99
C ALA A 173 -25.59 7.73 -46.16
N ALA A 174 -25.22 8.86 -46.80
CA ALA A 174 -25.91 9.75 -47.78
C ALA A 174 -27.11 10.65 -47.34
N ASP A 175 -27.00 12.00 -47.22
CA ASP A 175 -26.93 13.14 -48.20
C ASP A 175 -28.35 13.65 -48.65
N PRO A 176 -28.68 14.94 -48.99
CA PRO A 176 -27.95 16.23 -48.98
C PRO A 176 -28.63 17.46 -48.28
N SER A 177 -27.87 18.57 -48.23
CA SER A 177 -28.24 20.00 -47.97
C SER A 177 -29.32 20.54 -48.94
N PRO A 178 -29.91 21.79 -48.87
CA PRO A 178 -29.29 23.07 -48.40
C PRO A 178 -30.21 24.14 -47.73
N ASN A 179 -29.64 25.09 -46.98
CA ASN A 179 -29.92 26.55 -47.08
C ASN A 179 -29.06 27.41 -46.11
N ASN A 180 -27.91 27.87 -46.62
CA ASN A 180 -27.40 29.28 -46.72
C ASN A 180 -27.54 30.31 -45.56
N PRO A 181 -26.75 31.42 -45.52
CA PRO A 181 -25.31 31.59 -45.18
C PRO A 181 -25.09 32.73 -44.12
N PRO A 182 -23.96 33.49 -44.09
CA PRO A 182 -22.82 33.44 -43.14
C PRO A 182 -22.76 34.76 -42.29
N PRO A 183 -21.64 35.37 -41.81
CA PRO A 183 -20.21 35.00 -41.79
C PRO A 183 -19.44 35.39 -40.48
N ARG A 184 -18.10 35.32 -40.55
CA ARG A 184 -17.06 36.14 -39.86
C ARG A 184 -16.44 35.62 -38.55
N SER A 185 -15.19 35.17 -38.68
CA SER A 185 -14.08 35.32 -37.72
C SER A 185 -13.78 36.81 -37.43
N PRO A 186 -12.73 37.19 -36.65
CA PRO A 186 -11.88 36.43 -35.74
C PRO A 186 -11.64 37.14 -34.38
N ALA A 187 -10.77 36.52 -33.55
CA ALA A 187 -9.83 37.15 -32.61
C ALA A 187 -10.38 37.84 -31.34
N ALA A 188 -9.95 37.34 -30.19
CA ALA A 188 -9.13 38.11 -29.24
C ALA A 188 -8.97 37.32 -27.93
N GLU A 189 -7.76 36.83 -27.67
CA GLU A 189 -7.23 36.78 -26.31
C GLU A 189 -7.10 38.23 -25.81
N PRO A 190 -7.34 38.46 -24.51
CA PRO A 190 -6.18 38.83 -23.70
C PRO A 190 -6.17 38.21 -22.28
N GLN A 191 -4.95 38.06 -21.79
CA GLN A 191 -4.54 37.62 -20.46
C GLN A 191 -5.20 38.41 -19.30
N PRO A 192 -5.38 37.82 -18.11
CA PRO A 192 -5.55 38.60 -16.88
C PRO A 192 -4.20 38.84 -16.15
N PRO A 193 -4.04 39.99 -15.48
CA PRO A 193 -2.79 40.44 -14.87
C PRO A 193 -2.65 40.04 -13.39
N ALA A 194 -1.49 40.43 -12.85
CA ALA A 194 -0.91 40.14 -11.55
C ALA A 194 -1.76 40.48 -10.31
N THR A 195 -1.61 39.58 -9.32
CA THR A 195 -1.41 39.79 -7.87
C THR A 195 -1.62 41.20 -7.30
N GLU A 196 -2.63 41.32 -6.43
CA GLU A 196 -2.63 42.22 -5.24
C GLU A 196 -3.39 41.55 -4.07
N PRO A 197 -3.11 41.93 -2.80
CA PRO A 197 -3.34 41.11 -1.62
C PRO A 197 -4.76 41.24 -1.05
N GLN A 198 -5.42 40.10 -0.81
CA GLN A 198 -6.77 40.05 -0.26
C GLN A 198 -6.79 40.14 1.28
N PRO A 199 -7.82 40.78 1.87
CA PRO A 199 -7.99 40.94 3.33
C PRO A 199 -8.19 39.58 4.02
N PRO A 200 -7.93 39.45 5.34
CA PRO A 200 -7.94 38.16 6.03
C PRO A 200 -9.34 37.55 6.02
N ALA A 201 -9.55 36.60 5.11
CA ALA A 201 -10.72 35.74 5.08
C ALA A 201 -10.83 35.01 6.43
N ALA A 202 -12.02 35.05 7.02
CA ALA A 202 -12.34 34.33 8.25
C ALA A 202 -12.15 32.82 8.01
N ARG A 203 -10.98 32.30 8.43
CA ARG A 203 -10.63 30.89 8.30
C ARG A 203 -11.63 30.05 9.10
N ARG A 204 -12.37 29.18 8.42
CA ARG A 204 -13.21 28.16 9.06
C ARG A 204 -12.32 26.99 9.48
N PHE A 205 -12.76 26.28 10.50
CA PHE A 205 -12.07 25.08 11.00
C PHE A 205 -13.05 23.91 11.00
N CYS A 206 -12.57 22.74 10.62
CA CYS A 206 -13.34 21.51 10.67
C CYS A 206 -13.67 21.19 12.13
N ARG A 207 -14.96 21.02 12.45
CA ARG A 207 -15.41 20.67 13.80
C ARG A 207 -15.02 19.25 14.25
N GLN A 208 -14.60 18.40 13.33
CA GLN A 208 -14.26 17.01 13.61
C GLN A 208 -12.77 16.80 13.86
N CYS A 209 -11.90 17.45 13.09
CA CYS A 209 -10.45 17.25 13.19
C CYS A 209 -9.65 18.52 13.49
N GLY A 210 -10.31 19.70 13.53
CA GLY A 210 -9.66 20.97 13.84
C GLY A 210 -8.84 21.58 12.70
N THR A 211 -8.74 20.91 11.55
CA THR A 211 -7.99 21.42 10.40
C THR A 211 -8.65 22.66 9.82
N ALA A 212 -7.84 23.65 9.43
CA ALA A 212 -8.32 24.82 8.70
C ALA A 212 -8.92 24.37 7.36
N VAL A 213 -10.09 24.92 7.02
CA VAL A 213 -10.85 24.61 5.81
C VAL A 213 -11.29 25.91 5.16
N ASP A 214 -11.33 25.93 3.84
CA ASP A 214 -11.77 27.10 3.11
C ASP A 214 -13.31 27.23 3.21
N PRO A 215 -13.86 28.45 3.22
CA PRO A 215 -15.30 28.68 3.37
C PRO A 215 -16.12 28.13 2.18
N GLU A 216 -15.48 27.86 1.04
CA GLU A 216 -16.10 27.26 -0.14
C GLU A 216 -16.04 25.72 -0.14
N ASP A 217 -15.28 25.13 0.79
CA ASP A 217 -15.15 23.68 0.90
C ASP A 217 -16.43 23.03 1.42
N ARG A 218 -16.97 22.09 0.64
CA ARG A 218 -18.13 21.26 1.05
C ARG A 218 -17.73 20.07 1.93
N PHE A 219 -16.44 19.70 1.91
CA PHE A 219 -15.89 18.55 2.62
C PHE A 219 -14.48 18.89 3.14
N CYS A 220 -14.12 18.38 4.31
CA CYS A 220 -12.78 18.58 4.87
C CYS A 220 -11.77 17.68 4.17
N GLY A 221 -10.75 18.25 3.51
CA GLY A 221 -9.68 17.48 2.85
C GLY A 221 -8.82 16.61 3.79
N SER A 222 -8.87 16.87 5.10
CA SER A 222 -8.08 16.13 6.09
C SER A 222 -8.81 14.94 6.73
N CYS A 223 -10.14 14.96 6.80
CA CYS A 223 -10.92 13.88 7.45
C CYS A 223 -12.14 13.40 6.64
N GLY A 224 -12.42 14.01 5.49
CA GLY A 224 -13.53 13.64 4.60
C GLY A 224 -14.92 14.08 5.06
N GLN A 225 -15.04 14.72 6.24
CA GLN A 225 -16.33 15.11 6.79
C GLN A 225 -16.99 16.24 6.01
N ALA A 226 -18.30 16.14 5.78
CA ALA A 226 -19.09 17.20 5.16
C ALA A 226 -19.15 18.46 6.05
N LEU A 227 -18.80 19.61 5.46
CA LEU A 227 -18.85 20.93 6.08
C LEU A 227 -20.20 21.56 5.68
N LYS A 228 -21.24 21.30 6.48
CA LYS A 228 -22.55 21.96 6.35
C LYS A 228 -22.65 23.16 7.27
#